data_AF-A0A6I9N0B9-F1
#
_entry.id   AF-A0A6I9N0B9-F1
#
_cell.length_a   1.000
_cell.length_b   1.000
_cell.length_c   1.000
_cell.angle_alpha   90.00
_cell.angle_beta   90.00
_cell.angle_gamma   90.00
#
_symmetry.space_group_name_H-M   'P 1'
#
loop_
_entity.id
_entity.type
_entity.pdbx_description
1 polymer ?
#
loop_
_entity_poly.entity_id
_entity_poly.type
_entity_poly.pdbx_seq_one_letter_code
_entity_poly.pdbx_strand_id
1 'polypeptide(L)'
;MLSECPVCRLFYLALNKHLKHKHAVRNLEERGIILKMASGRINVRTKPCPITGCSYAGKRLHRHVTHDHPEFSRDEAHQVMARLKHSVAMQLLHDLRETNLIIGMATLLDIDNEEEYPVHPPPFSPHTECDEEDCRQVRLENVALRAQKDALIDEVKTLRSRLKKGLKPRKQSATAALLEEEEECIRFKGLAISSTPGMNTVASGKYTPLKTPVKTVMHSPEASGSNTPLKTPVKTVGPQKPPVVRPLSRPRPRLSCGPQKPPVVRPLYARRPVRLSTIS
;
A
#
# COMPACT_ATOMS: atom_id res chain seq x y z
N MET A 1 -1.21 -7.40 -15.99
CA MET A 1 0.25 -7.25 -15.79
C MET A 1 0.55 -7.61 -14.34
N LEU A 2 1.67 -8.28 -14.09
CA LEU A 2 2.20 -8.43 -12.73
C LEU A 2 2.89 -7.13 -12.31
N SER A 3 3.08 -6.93 -11.00
CA SER A 3 3.92 -5.88 -10.45
C SER A 3 4.83 -6.46 -9.39
N GLU A 4 6.11 -6.07 -9.44
CA GLU A 4 7.10 -6.44 -8.44
C GLU A 4 6.80 -5.73 -7.09
N CYS A 5 7.02 -6.41 -5.97
CA CYS A 5 6.99 -5.79 -4.66
C CYS A 5 8.38 -5.25 -4.29
N PRO A 6 8.57 -3.93 -4.08
CA PRO A 6 9.87 -3.37 -3.73
C PRO A 6 10.49 -3.92 -2.43
N VAL A 7 9.66 -4.48 -1.53
CA VAL A 7 10.09 -5.00 -0.21
C VAL A 7 10.64 -6.43 -0.29
N CYS A 8 10.17 -7.26 -1.23
CA CYS A 8 10.60 -8.67 -1.35
C CYS A 8 11.00 -9.12 -2.76
N ARG A 9 10.97 -8.22 -3.75
CA ARG A 9 11.35 -8.46 -5.16
C ARG A 9 10.56 -9.59 -5.86
N LEU A 10 9.37 -9.91 -5.34
CA LEU A 10 8.46 -10.92 -5.88
C LEU A 10 7.29 -10.28 -6.65
N PHE A 11 6.82 -10.98 -7.69
CA PHE A 11 5.78 -10.49 -8.60
C PHE A 11 4.36 -10.90 -8.17
N TYR A 12 3.44 -9.93 -8.16
CA TYR A 12 2.04 -10.14 -7.75
C TYR A 12 1.04 -9.45 -8.68
N LEU A 13 -0.14 -10.07 -8.86
CA LEU A 13 -1.29 -9.44 -9.53
C LEU A 13 -1.99 -8.39 -8.65
N ALA A 14 -1.91 -8.54 -7.32
CA ALA A 14 -2.67 -7.75 -6.35
C ALA A 14 -1.75 -7.13 -5.28
N LEU A 15 -0.74 -6.37 -5.72
CA LEU A 15 0.32 -5.82 -4.86
C LEU A 15 -0.20 -5.09 -3.60
N ASN A 16 -1.31 -4.34 -3.69
CA ASN A 16 -1.93 -3.68 -2.53
C ASN A 16 -2.39 -4.68 -1.44
N LYS A 17 -3.01 -5.81 -1.84
CA LYS A 17 -3.37 -6.90 -0.91
C LYS A 17 -2.12 -7.55 -0.32
N HIS A 18 -1.10 -7.80 -1.15
CA HIS A 18 0.17 -8.36 -0.69
C HIS A 18 0.85 -7.46 0.37
N LEU A 19 1.01 -6.17 0.12
CA LEU A 19 1.60 -5.22 1.07
C LEU A 19 0.82 -5.19 2.41
N LYS A 20 -0.52 -5.18 2.35
CA LYS A 20 -1.38 -5.22 3.56
C LYS A 20 -1.22 -6.52 4.37
N HIS A 21 -1.11 -7.68 3.72
CA HIS A 21 -1.23 -8.99 4.37
C HIS A 21 0.10 -9.76 4.55
N LYS A 22 1.18 -9.38 3.85
CA LYS A 22 2.51 -10.00 3.99
C LYS A 22 3.55 -9.08 4.62
N HIS A 23 3.52 -7.79 4.28
CA HIS A 23 4.41 -6.77 4.88
C HIS A 23 3.71 -5.90 5.92
N ALA A 24 2.49 -6.25 6.33
CA ALA A 24 1.70 -5.57 7.36
C ALA A 24 1.60 -4.04 7.21
N VAL A 25 1.72 -3.49 5.99
CA VAL A 25 1.78 -2.04 5.72
C VAL A 25 0.45 -1.37 6.06
N ARG A 26 0.29 -0.94 7.32
CA ARG A 26 -0.95 -0.36 7.85
C ARG A 26 -1.16 1.08 7.38
N ASN A 27 -0.10 1.90 7.43
CA ASN A 27 -0.13 3.28 6.95
C ASN A 27 -0.55 3.33 5.47
N LEU A 28 -1.49 4.22 5.13
CA LEU A 28 -2.05 4.36 3.79
C LEU A 28 -1.15 5.16 2.85
N GLU A 29 -0.37 6.10 3.40
CA GLU A 29 0.53 6.97 2.66
C GLU A 29 1.80 6.22 2.27
N GLU A 30 2.39 5.48 3.22
CA GLU A 30 3.48 4.51 3.00
C GLU A 30 3.12 3.53 1.87
N ARG A 31 1.98 2.84 1.99
CA ARG A 31 1.48 1.93 0.95
C ARG A 31 1.24 2.65 -0.38
N GLY A 32 0.78 3.89 -0.33
CA GLY A 32 0.58 4.75 -1.49
C GLY A 32 1.88 5.12 -2.22
N ILE A 33 2.98 5.35 -1.48
CA ILE A 33 4.32 5.62 -2.04
C ILE A 33 4.88 4.34 -2.67
N ILE A 34 4.85 3.21 -1.95
CA ILE A 34 5.35 1.92 -2.44
C ILE A 34 4.61 1.49 -3.74
N LEU A 35 3.29 1.70 -3.82
CA LEU A 35 2.51 1.42 -5.04
C LEU A 35 2.83 2.37 -6.21
N LYS A 36 3.17 3.65 -5.94
CA LYS A 36 3.65 4.59 -6.98
C LYS A 36 5.05 4.21 -7.46
N MET A 37 5.92 3.75 -6.56
CA MET A 37 7.26 3.26 -6.88
C MET A 37 7.22 2.01 -7.75
N ALA A 38 6.51 0.96 -7.30
CA ALA A 38 6.36 -0.31 -8.04
C ALA A 38 5.72 -0.16 -9.43
N SER A 39 4.93 0.90 -9.66
CA SER A 39 4.33 1.21 -10.96
C SER A 39 5.13 2.22 -11.79
N GLY A 40 6.28 2.71 -11.29
CA GLY A 40 7.11 3.73 -11.95
C GLY A 40 6.44 5.10 -12.07
N ARG A 41 5.39 5.37 -11.29
CA ARG A 41 4.52 6.57 -11.34
C ARG A 41 4.89 7.65 -10.31
N ILE A 42 6.09 7.60 -9.75
CA ILE A 42 6.65 8.65 -8.89
C ILE A 42 6.77 9.97 -9.68
N ASN A 43 6.40 11.08 -9.05
CA ASN A 43 6.43 12.42 -9.65
C ASN A 43 7.78 13.11 -9.42
N VAL A 44 8.61 13.16 -10.46
CA VAL A 44 9.96 13.78 -10.41
C VAL A 44 10.01 15.21 -11.00
N ARG A 45 8.86 15.84 -11.28
CA ARG A 45 8.77 17.14 -12.00
C ARG A 45 9.40 18.34 -11.28
N THR A 46 9.73 18.20 -10.00
CA THR A 46 10.30 19.25 -9.12
C THR A 46 11.77 19.03 -8.81
N LYS A 47 12.37 17.91 -9.22
CA LYS A 47 13.78 17.60 -9.01
C LYS A 47 14.62 18.06 -10.23
N PRO A 48 15.89 18.43 -10.03
CA PRO A 48 16.80 18.79 -11.13
C PRO A 48 17.17 17.56 -11.96
N CYS A 49 17.92 17.78 -13.05
CA CYS A 49 18.56 16.73 -13.81
C CYS A 49 19.61 16.00 -12.95
N PRO A 50 19.65 14.65 -12.95
CA PRO A 50 20.64 13.89 -12.18
C PRO A 50 22.00 13.75 -12.88
N ILE A 51 22.19 14.37 -14.06
CA ILE A 51 23.42 14.31 -14.84
C ILE A 51 24.36 15.44 -14.41
N THR A 52 25.59 15.09 -14.04
CA THR A 52 26.62 16.02 -13.58
C THR A 52 26.84 17.17 -14.57
N GLY A 53 26.94 18.40 -14.06
CA GLY A 53 27.06 19.60 -14.90
C GLY A 53 25.75 20.11 -15.52
N CYS A 54 24.66 19.33 -15.48
CA CYS A 54 23.37 19.76 -16.05
C CYS A 54 22.49 20.51 -15.04
N SER A 55 22.25 21.80 -15.29
CA SER A 55 21.42 22.67 -14.44
C SER A 55 19.91 22.62 -14.74
N TYR A 56 19.44 21.74 -15.64
CA TYR A 56 18.02 21.69 -16.01
C TYR A 56 17.13 21.28 -14.84
N ALA A 57 16.14 22.12 -14.52
CA ALA A 57 15.05 21.78 -13.61
C ALA A 57 13.70 22.09 -14.29
N GLY A 58 12.84 21.08 -14.48
CA GLY A 58 11.60 21.32 -15.21
C GLY A 58 10.66 20.13 -15.38
N LYS A 59 9.38 20.46 -15.68
CA LYS A 59 8.25 19.52 -15.77
C LYS A 59 8.39 18.43 -16.85
N ARG A 60 9.40 18.52 -17.73
CA ARG A 60 9.65 17.61 -18.86
C ARG A 60 10.96 16.82 -18.71
N LEU A 61 11.48 16.67 -17.49
CA LEU A 61 12.78 16.04 -17.19
C LEU A 61 13.06 14.72 -17.96
N HIS A 62 12.11 13.79 -18.08
CA HIS A 62 12.33 12.57 -18.87
C HIS A 62 12.61 12.86 -20.36
N ARG A 63 11.90 13.82 -20.99
CA ARG A 63 12.18 14.20 -22.38
C ARG A 63 13.57 14.85 -22.48
N HIS A 64 13.94 15.69 -21.51
CA HIS A 64 15.26 16.31 -21.45
C HIS A 64 16.38 15.25 -21.39
N VAL A 65 16.32 14.31 -20.44
CA VAL A 65 17.31 13.22 -20.30
C VAL A 65 17.38 12.30 -21.54
N THR A 66 16.29 12.14 -22.31
CA THR A 66 16.27 11.28 -23.52
C THR A 66 16.63 12.02 -24.84
N HIS A 67 16.78 13.36 -24.85
CA HIS A 67 17.01 14.11 -26.08
C HIS A 67 18.13 15.14 -26.01
N ASP A 68 18.32 15.77 -24.85
CA ASP A 68 19.27 16.88 -24.67
C ASP A 68 20.64 16.39 -24.17
N HIS A 69 20.78 15.07 -23.96
CA HIS A 69 21.98 14.35 -23.49
C HIS A 69 22.34 13.23 -24.48
N PRO A 70 23.09 13.52 -25.56
CA PRO A 70 23.39 12.54 -26.61
C PRO A 70 24.37 11.44 -26.16
N GLU A 71 25.06 11.62 -25.03
CA GLU A 71 25.96 10.64 -24.42
C GLU A 71 25.22 9.43 -23.83
N PHE A 72 23.92 9.54 -23.56
CA PHE A 72 23.12 8.47 -22.98
C PHE A 72 22.31 7.76 -24.07
N SER A 73 22.45 6.43 -24.17
CA SER A 73 21.50 5.64 -24.94
C SER A 73 20.10 5.73 -24.33
N ARG A 74 19.08 5.35 -25.10
CA ARG A 74 17.69 5.36 -24.64
C ARG A 74 17.48 4.54 -23.36
N ASP A 75 18.18 3.42 -23.23
CA ASP A 75 17.98 2.50 -22.11
C ASP A 75 18.76 2.94 -20.87
N GLU A 76 19.92 3.58 -21.03
CA GLU A 76 20.61 4.27 -19.93
C GLU A 76 19.81 5.49 -19.45
N ALA A 77 19.23 6.28 -20.37
CA ALA A 77 18.30 7.36 -20.03
C ALA A 77 17.08 6.84 -19.24
N HIS A 78 16.54 5.67 -19.59
CA HIS A 78 15.49 5.01 -18.81
C HIS A 78 15.98 4.53 -17.44
N GLN A 79 17.20 3.97 -17.33
CA GLN A 79 17.79 3.58 -16.05
C GLN A 79 18.03 4.79 -15.13
N VAL A 80 18.60 5.88 -15.64
CA VAL A 80 18.82 7.13 -14.91
C VAL A 80 17.49 7.68 -14.38
N MET A 81 16.45 7.70 -15.22
CA MET A 81 15.09 8.10 -14.81
C MET A 81 14.43 7.12 -13.83
N ALA A 82 14.81 5.84 -13.82
CA ALA A 82 14.35 4.86 -12.83
C ALA A 82 15.06 5.05 -11.48
N ARG A 83 16.38 5.22 -11.46
CA ARG A 83 17.18 5.51 -10.26
C ARG A 83 16.69 6.80 -9.58
N LEU A 84 16.44 7.86 -10.36
CA LEU A 84 15.87 9.11 -9.84
C LEU A 84 14.45 8.93 -9.25
N LYS A 85 13.60 8.10 -9.87
CA LYS A 85 12.28 7.78 -9.29
C LYS A 85 12.40 6.98 -7.98
N HIS A 86 13.42 6.13 -7.86
CA HIS A 86 13.68 5.36 -6.66
C HIS A 86 14.15 6.26 -5.51
N SER A 87 15.16 7.11 -5.71
CA SER A 87 15.62 8.03 -4.65
C SER A 87 14.55 9.02 -4.21
N VAL A 88 13.70 9.49 -5.13
CA VAL A 88 12.53 10.32 -4.79
C VAL A 88 11.47 9.53 -4.01
N ALA A 89 11.33 8.22 -4.23
CA ALA A 89 10.45 7.38 -3.43
C ALA A 89 11.01 7.14 -2.02
N MET A 90 12.33 6.93 -1.87
CA MET A 90 12.99 6.80 -0.57
C MET A 90 12.84 8.07 0.25
N GLN A 91 13.13 9.24 -0.34
CA GLN A 91 12.90 10.54 0.33
C GLN A 91 11.45 10.69 0.82
N LEU A 92 10.46 10.35 -0.02
CA LEU A 92 9.05 10.44 0.38
C LEU A 92 8.65 9.48 1.51
N LEU A 93 9.39 8.39 1.71
CA LEU A 93 9.22 7.49 2.86
C LEU A 93 9.93 8.05 4.10
N HIS A 94 11.13 8.61 3.94
CA HIS A 94 11.88 9.28 5.02
C HIS A 94 11.09 10.47 5.60
N ASP A 95 10.65 11.40 4.73
CA ASP A 95 9.81 12.54 5.07
C ASP A 95 8.50 12.09 5.79
N LEU A 96 8.01 10.89 5.48
CA LEU A 96 6.82 10.31 6.11
C LEU A 96 7.10 9.76 7.51
N ARG A 97 8.29 9.17 7.76
CA ARG A 97 8.71 8.73 9.10
C ARG A 97 8.87 9.90 10.06
N GLU A 98 9.54 10.96 9.61
CA GLU A 98 9.75 12.18 10.41
C GLU A 98 8.43 12.83 10.82
N THR A 99 7.40 12.75 9.97
CA THR A 99 6.12 13.45 10.19
C THR A 99 5.04 12.62 10.89
N ASN A 100 5.05 11.28 10.81
CA ASN A 100 3.94 10.42 11.26
C ASN A 100 4.31 9.37 12.33
N LEU A 101 4.85 9.83 13.46
CA LEU A 101 5.21 8.97 14.62
C LEU A 101 4.05 8.14 15.21
N ILE A 102 2.78 8.54 14.97
CA ILE A 102 1.58 7.87 15.54
C ILE A 102 1.30 6.50 14.88
N ILE A 103 1.65 6.34 13.60
CA ILE A 103 1.46 5.08 12.86
C ILE A 103 2.82 4.66 12.29
N GLY A 104 3.60 3.98 13.12
CA GLY A 104 4.90 3.41 12.75
C GLY A 104 4.82 2.67 11.41
N MET A 105 5.73 3.04 10.50
CA MET A 105 5.84 2.43 9.18
C MET A 105 6.30 0.98 9.29
N ALA A 106 5.75 0.12 8.44
CA ALA A 106 6.00 -1.33 8.50
C ALA A 106 7.19 -1.77 7.63
N THR A 107 7.65 -0.90 6.72
CA THR A 107 8.79 -1.14 5.85
C THR A 107 9.97 -0.26 6.24
N LEU A 108 11.17 -0.83 6.22
CA LEU A 108 12.41 -0.12 6.53
C LEU A 108 13.14 0.42 5.27
N LEU A 109 12.49 0.41 4.10
CA LEU A 109 13.08 0.63 2.76
C LEU A 109 14.06 1.82 2.62
N ASP A 110 13.76 2.94 3.27
CA ASP A 110 14.48 4.22 3.24
C ASP A 110 15.42 4.45 4.44
N ILE A 111 15.55 3.46 5.33
CA ILE A 111 16.75 3.33 6.15
C ILE A 111 17.68 2.44 5.35
N ASP A 112 18.75 3.02 4.81
CA ASP A 112 19.86 2.23 4.30
C ASP A 112 20.41 1.41 5.46
N ASN A 113 20.34 0.08 5.32
CA ASN A 113 20.78 -0.86 6.34
C ASN A 113 22.32 -0.98 6.28
N GLU A 114 23.00 0.14 6.56
CA GLU A 114 24.46 0.22 6.78
C GLU A 114 24.85 -0.17 8.21
N GLU A 115 23.89 -0.66 9.01
CA GLU A 115 24.15 -1.92 9.69
C GLU A 115 24.48 -2.98 8.62
N GLU A 116 25.76 -3.02 8.26
CA GLU A 116 26.48 -4.27 8.08
C GLU A 116 25.86 -5.29 9.04
N TYR A 117 25.11 -6.26 8.50
CA TYR A 117 24.70 -7.42 9.28
C TYR A 117 25.99 -7.93 9.92
N PRO A 118 26.11 -7.96 11.28
CA PRO A 118 27.25 -8.60 11.92
C PRO A 118 27.21 -10.03 11.44
N VAL A 119 28.09 -10.38 10.49
CA VAL A 119 27.80 -11.42 9.49
C VAL A 119 27.41 -12.65 10.24
N HIS A 120 26.12 -13.03 10.17
CA HIS A 120 25.60 -14.17 10.93
C HIS A 120 26.54 -15.33 10.59
N PRO A 121 27.39 -15.76 11.54
CA PRO A 121 28.52 -16.60 11.19
C PRO A 121 27.90 -17.83 10.55
N PRO A 122 28.43 -18.28 9.39
CA PRO A 122 27.80 -19.35 8.63
C PRO A 122 27.53 -20.50 9.60
N PRO A 123 26.40 -21.23 9.51
CA PRO A 123 25.92 -22.12 10.59
C PRO A 123 26.85 -23.30 10.93
N PHE A 124 28.03 -23.36 10.30
CA PHE A 124 29.13 -24.28 10.54
C PHE A 124 30.49 -23.56 10.63
N SER A 125 30.52 -22.31 11.09
CA SER A 125 31.69 -21.78 11.82
C SER A 125 31.79 -22.61 13.11
N PRO A 126 32.89 -23.34 13.35
CA PRO A 126 33.09 -24.02 14.61
C PRO A 126 33.41 -22.97 15.68
N HIS A 127 32.36 -22.34 16.21
CA HIS A 127 32.47 -21.48 17.38
C HIS A 127 33.14 -22.27 18.50
N THR A 128 34.17 -21.67 19.08
CA THR A 128 34.77 -22.09 20.34
C THR A 128 33.67 -22.42 21.33
N GLU A 129 33.75 -23.59 21.95
CA GLU A 129 32.74 -24.07 22.89
C GLU A 129 32.68 -23.06 24.04
N CYS A 130 31.55 -22.36 24.13
CA CYS A 130 31.34 -21.32 25.13
C CYS A 130 30.99 -22.04 26.44
N ASP A 131 32.05 -22.41 27.16
CA ASP A 131 32.01 -23.24 28.37
C ASP A 131 31.56 -22.50 29.64
N GLU A 132 31.02 -21.29 29.48
CA GLU A 132 30.34 -20.57 30.54
C GLU A 132 28.99 -21.24 30.83
N GLU A 133 28.70 -21.48 32.11
CA GLU A 133 27.51 -22.23 32.55
C GLU A 133 26.21 -21.57 32.10
N ASP A 134 26.18 -20.23 32.08
CA ASP A 134 25.06 -19.44 31.58
C ASP A 134 24.80 -19.68 30.07
N CYS A 135 25.84 -19.90 29.27
CA CYS A 135 25.69 -20.24 27.85
C CYS A 135 25.12 -21.66 27.68
N ARG A 136 25.56 -22.63 28.51
CA ARG A 136 24.96 -23.97 28.55
C ARG A 136 23.48 -23.91 28.94
N GLN A 137 23.14 -23.15 29.97
CA GLN A 137 21.77 -23.00 30.45
C GLN A 137 20.86 -22.34 29.40
N VAL A 138 21.29 -21.24 28.77
CA VAL A 138 20.52 -20.56 27.71
C VAL A 138 20.34 -21.45 26.48
N ARG A 139 21.30 -22.32 26.15
CA ARG A 139 21.16 -23.33 25.07
C ARG A 139 20.08 -24.36 25.42
N LEU A 140 20.11 -24.92 26.62
CA LEU A 140 19.12 -25.90 27.09
C LEU A 140 17.71 -25.31 27.14
N GLU A 141 17.56 -24.09 27.66
CA GLU A 141 16.28 -23.37 27.68
C GLU A 141 15.77 -23.10 26.26
N ASN A 142 16.64 -22.67 25.33
CA ASN A 142 16.25 -22.48 23.92
C ASN A 142 15.77 -23.78 23.25
N VAL A 143 16.36 -24.93 23.57
CA VAL A 143 15.91 -26.23 23.08
C VAL A 143 14.54 -26.59 23.68
N ALA A 144 14.36 -26.39 24.99
CA ALA A 144 13.08 -26.65 25.67
C ALA A 144 11.94 -25.75 25.14
N LEU A 145 12.18 -24.45 24.98
CA LEU A 145 11.23 -23.49 24.43
C LEU A 145 10.86 -23.82 22.98
N ARG A 146 11.82 -24.27 22.16
CA ARG A 146 11.54 -24.75 20.78
C ARG A 146 10.62 -25.96 20.79
N ALA A 147 10.91 -26.96 21.63
CA ALA A 147 10.09 -28.16 21.77
C ALA A 147 8.66 -27.84 22.25
N GLN A 148 8.49 -26.97 23.26
CA GLN A 148 7.17 -26.49 23.71
C GLN A 148 6.40 -25.78 22.58
N LYS A 149 7.07 -24.88 21.85
CA LYS A 149 6.50 -24.14 20.72
C LYS A 149 6.07 -25.08 19.58
N ASP A 150 6.80 -26.16 19.30
CA ASP A 150 6.41 -27.15 18.29
C ASP A 150 5.25 -28.06 18.76
N ALA A 151 5.23 -28.46 20.04
CA ALA A 151 4.10 -29.20 20.62
C ALA A 151 2.78 -28.40 20.56
N LEU A 152 2.81 -27.10 20.91
CA LEU A 152 1.66 -26.21 20.79
C LEU A 152 1.19 -26.03 19.34
N ILE A 153 2.11 -26.03 18.37
CA ILE A 153 1.77 -25.99 16.95
C ILE A 153 0.99 -27.26 16.53
N ASP A 154 1.38 -28.43 17.03
CA ASP A 154 0.70 -29.71 16.72
C ASP A 154 -0.64 -29.88 17.45
N GLU A 155 -0.78 -29.35 18.68
CA GLU A 155 -2.08 -29.23 19.34
C GLU A 155 -3.02 -28.34 18.51
N VAL A 156 -2.56 -27.16 18.06
CA VAL A 156 -3.37 -26.25 17.24
C VAL A 156 -3.75 -26.87 15.89
N LYS A 157 -2.87 -27.65 15.24
CA LYS A 157 -3.22 -28.46 14.05
C LYS A 157 -4.32 -29.47 14.38
N THR A 158 -4.23 -30.14 15.53
CA THR A 158 -5.17 -31.16 15.98
C THR A 158 -6.55 -30.58 16.29
N LEU A 159 -6.61 -29.48 17.04
CA LEU A 159 -7.85 -28.77 17.37
C LEU A 159 -8.55 -28.24 16.11
N ARG A 160 -7.81 -27.60 15.18
CA ARG A 160 -8.34 -27.18 13.87
C ARG A 160 -8.90 -28.36 13.07
N SER A 161 -8.25 -29.52 13.13
CA SER A 161 -8.69 -30.74 12.44
C SER A 161 -9.96 -31.34 13.08
N ARG A 162 -10.10 -31.29 14.41
CA ARG A 162 -11.32 -31.70 15.13
C ARG A 162 -12.50 -30.78 14.79
N LEU A 163 -12.32 -29.46 14.85
CA LEU A 163 -13.35 -28.48 14.47
C LEU A 163 -13.80 -28.67 13.01
N LYS A 164 -12.87 -28.84 12.07
CA LYS A 164 -13.19 -29.09 10.65
C LYS A 164 -13.92 -30.42 10.41
N LYS A 165 -13.77 -31.42 11.28
CA LYS A 165 -14.55 -32.67 11.24
C LYS A 165 -15.95 -32.48 11.83
N GLY A 166 -16.08 -31.79 12.98
CA GLY A 166 -17.36 -31.53 13.65
C GLY A 166 -18.29 -30.56 12.89
N LEU A 167 -17.73 -29.66 12.07
CA LEU A 167 -18.48 -28.71 11.25
C LEU A 167 -18.94 -29.27 9.88
N LYS A 168 -18.83 -30.59 9.64
CA LYS A 168 -19.50 -31.21 8.48
C LYS A 168 -21.02 -31.20 8.74
N PRO A 169 -21.85 -30.59 7.87
CA PRO A 169 -23.29 -30.58 8.07
C PRO A 169 -23.85 -32.00 7.97
N ARG A 170 -24.63 -32.42 8.98
CA ARG A 170 -25.33 -33.71 9.05
C ARG A 170 -26.52 -33.75 8.07
N LYS A 171 -26.23 -33.71 6.78
CA LYS A 171 -27.20 -34.01 5.71
C LYS A 171 -27.38 -35.52 5.63
N GLN A 172 -28.64 -35.99 5.63
CA GLN A 172 -29.14 -37.38 5.71
C GLN A 172 -29.45 -37.88 7.14
N SER A 173 -30.72 -37.79 7.52
CA SER A 173 -31.51 -38.75 8.35
C SER A 173 -32.89 -38.20 8.79
N ALA A 174 -33.44 -37.17 8.14
CA ALA A 174 -34.65 -36.46 8.61
C ALA A 174 -35.58 -35.97 7.48
N THR A 175 -35.51 -36.59 6.30
CA THR A 175 -36.34 -36.25 5.11
C THR A 175 -36.66 -37.53 4.33
N ALA A 176 -37.28 -38.50 5.01
CA ALA A 176 -37.64 -39.82 4.47
C ALA A 176 -38.84 -40.45 5.22
N ALA A 177 -39.69 -39.62 5.83
CA ALA A 177 -40.79 -40.06 6.72
C ALA A 177 -41.97 -39.07 6.73
N LEU A 178 -42.12 -38.24 5.68
CA LEU A 178 -43.16 -37.21 5.53
C LEU A 178 -43.50 -37.00 4.04
N LEU A 179 -43.68 -38.10 3.27
CA LEU A 179 -44.09 -38.08 1.86
C LEU A 179 -44.94 -39.32 1.49
N GLU A 180 -45.83 -39.77 2.38
CA GLU A 180 -46.81 -40.84 2.10
C GLU A 180 -48.27 -40.47 2.47
N GLU A 181 -48.53 -39.22 2.91
CA GLU A 181 -49.86 -38.79 3.41
C GLU A 181 -50.46 -37.54 2.71
N GLU A 182 -49.90 -37.08 1.58
CA GLU A 182 -50.41 -35.91 0.82
C GLU A 182 -50.77 -36.21 -0.65
N GLU A 183 -51.19 -37.45 -0.97
CA GLU A 183 -51.75 -37.82 -2.29
C GLU A 183 -53.30 -37.80 -2.36
N GLU A 184 -53.99 -37.01 -1.52
CA GLU A 184 -55.42 -36.76 -1.71
C GLU A 184 -55.84 -35.29 -1.51
N CYS A 185 -56.76 -34.83 -2.37
CA CYS A 185 -57.14 -33.42 -2.59
C CYS A 185 -56.03 -32.50 -3.13
N ILE A 186 -56.23 -31.60 -4.10
CA ILE A 186 -57.47 -31.14 -4.76
C ILE A 186 -57.31 -31.23 -6.30
N ARG A 187 -58.19 -31.98 -6.97
CA ARG A 187 -58.28 -32.05 -8.45
C ARG A 187 -59.52 -31.34 -8.98
N PHE A 188 -59.65 -30.03 -8.75
CA PHE A 188 -60.83 -29.28 -9.22
C PHE A 188 -60.51 -27.86 -9.74
N LYS A 189 -60.89 -27.63 -11.00
CA LYS A 189 -61.28 -26.37 -11.67
C LYS A 189 -60.70 -25.06 -11.09
N GLY A 190 -59.90 -24.28 -11.80
CA GLY A 190 -59.85 -24.13 -13.25
C GLY A 190 -60.88 -23.12 -13.75
N LEU A 191 -60.70 -21.85 -13.38
CA LEU A 191 -61.34 -20.68 -13.99
C LEU A 191 -60.25 -19.61 -14.21
N ALA A 192 -60.31 -18.92 -15.34
CA ALA A 192 -59.37 -17.86 -15.70
C ALA A 192 -59.95 -16.48 -15.36
N ILE A 193 -59.09 -15.57 -14.90
CA ILE A 193 -59.33 -14.12 -14.95
C ILE A 193 -58.07 -13.47 -15.54
N SER A 194 -58.26 -12.44 -16.34
CA SER A 194 -57.24 -11.83 -17.22
C SER A 194 -56.50 -10.64 -16.61
N SER A 195 -55.30 -10.41 -17.15
CA SER A 195 -54.70 -9.10 -17.48
C SER A 195 -54.89 -7.88 -16.57
N THR A 196 -53.79 -7.40 -15.98
CA THR A 196 -53.41 -5.96 -16.02
C THR A 196 -51.89 -5.78 -15.91
N PRO A 197 -51.24 -4.96 -16.75
CA PRO A 197 -49.86 -4.52 -16.57
C PRO A 197 -49.75 -3.11 -15.95
N GLY A 198 -48.64 -2.85 -15.24
CA GLY A 198 -48.34 -1.56 -14.58
C GLY A 198 -48.65 -1.58 -13.07
N MET A 199 -48.12 -0.67 -12.24
CA MET A 199 -47.11 0.37 -12.50
C MET A 199 -46.56 0.88 -11.14
N ASN A 200 -45.41 1.57 -11.12
CA ASN A 200 -44.94 2.44 -10.02
C ASN A 200 -44.54 1.77 -8.68
N THR A 201 -43.92 2.45 -7.69
CA THR A 201 -42.70 3.29 -7.67
C THR A 201 -42.19 3.45 -6.21
N VAL A 202 -40.90 3.78 -6.02
CA VAL A 202 -40.23 4.34 -4.81
C VAL A 202 -40.43 3.66 -3.44
N ALA A 203 -39.31 3.25 -2.82
CA ALA A 203 -39.13 3.34 -1.37
C ALA A 203 -37.63 3.47 -0.99
N SER A 204 -37.19 4.65 -0.55
CA SER A 204 -35.81 4.86 -0.08
C SER A 204 -35.65 4.46 1.39
N GLY A 205 -35.08 3.29 1.65
CA GLY A 205 -34.73 2.84 3.00
C GLY A 205 -33.59 3.66 3.62
N LYS A 206 -33.94 4.65 4.45
CA LYS A 206 -32.97 5.45 5.23
C LYS A 206 -32.46 4.64 6.42
N TYR A 207 -31.19 4.22 6.40
CA TYR A 207 -30.56 3.60 7.57
C TYR A 207 -30.20 4.65 8.63
N THR A 208 -30.79 4.53 9.83
CA THR A 208 -30.40 5.27 11.03
C THR A 208 -29.41 4.46 11.87
N PRO A 209 -28.33 5.05 12.43
CA PRO A 209 -27.41 4.32 13.30
C PRO A 209 -28.02 4.00 14.67
N LEU A 210 -27.82 2.79 15.19
CA LEU A 210 -28.08 2.50 16.60
C LEU A 210 -27.06 3.25 17.48
N LYS A 211 -27.56 3.94 18.51
CA LYS A 211 -26.74 4.45 19.61
C LYS A 211 -26.65 3.38 20.69
N THR A 212 -25.43 3.04 21.12
CA THR A 212 -25.20 2.28 22.36
C THR A 212 -24.99 3.25 23.54
N PRO A 213 -25.46 2.92 24.76
CA PRO A 213 -25.34 3.81 25.91
C PRO A 213 -23.95 3.73 26.57
N VAL A 214 -23.39 4.89 26.91
CA VAL A 214 -22.23 5.01 27.82
C VAL A 214 -22.73 4.96 29.26
N LYS A 215 -22.03 4.24 30.15
CA LYS A 215 -22.27 4.26 31.60
C LYS A 215 -21.15 4.99 32.35
N THR A 216 -21.50 6.10 33.00
CA THR A 216 -20.92 6.62 34.25
C THR A 216 -21.23 5.64 35.42
N VAL A 217 -20.63 5.62 36.62
CA VAL A 217 -19.67 6.47 37.40
C VAL A 217 -18.67 5.51 38.13
N MET A 218 -17.71 5.82 39.03
CA MET A 218 -17.33 6.97 39.91
C MET A 218 -15.93 7.53 39.46
N HIS A 219 -15.05 8.31 40.14
CA HIS A 219 -14.77 8.73 41.54
C HIS A 219 -14.24 7.60 42.48
N SER A 220 -13.40 7.78 43.52
CA SER A 220 -12.65 8.92 44.14
C SER A 220 -11.57 8.31 45.12
N PRO A 221 -10.77 9.04 45.95
CA PRO A 221 -10.06 10.34 45.81
C PRO A 221 -8.63 10.40 46.48
N GLU A 222 -7.97 11.58 46.41
CA GLU A 222 -6.84 12.12 47.24
C GLU A 222 -5.46 11.39 47.24
N ALA A 223 -4.32 11.98 47.66
CA ALA A 223 -4.01 13.28 48.30
C ALA A 223 -2.62 13.86 47.91
N SER A 224 -2.40 15.16 48.22
CA SER A 224 -1.12 15.90 48.53
C SER A 224 0.19 15.59 47.77
N GLY A 225 1.03 16.54 47.32
CA GLY A 225 1.12 18.01 47.36
C GLY A 225 2.44 18.43 46.64
N SER A 226 3.00 19.64 46.66
CA SER A 226 2.61 20.99 47.11
C SER A 226 3.58 22.04 46.52
N ASN A 227 3.24 23.34 46.58
CA ASN A 227 4.12 24.52 46.48
C ASN A 227 4.71 24.99 45.11
N THR A 228 4.18 26.13 44.68
CA THR A 228 4.74 27.24 43.87
C THR A 228 6.04 27.85 44.47
N PRO A 229 6.84 28.75 43.80
CA PRO A 229 6.38 29.82 42.90
C PRO A 229 7.26 30.35 41.73
N LEU A 230 6.56 31.05 40.82
CA LEU A 230 6.92 32.28 40.05
C LEU A 230 8.40 32.64 39.81
N LYS A 231 8.77 32.81 38.52
CA LYS A 231 9.54 34.00 38.05
C LYS A 231 9.44 34.25 36.53
N THR A 232 8.87 35.42 36.21
CA THR A 232 9.12 36.37 35.09
C THR A 232 9.70 35.90 33.73
N PRO A 233 9.13 36.35 32.59
CA PRO A 233 9.69 36.10 31.26
C PRO A 233 10.84 37.05 30.89
N VAL A 234 11.93 36.52 30.32
CA VAL A 234 13.01 37.31 29.70
C VAL A 234 12.74 37.45 28.20
N LYS A 235 12.60 38.70 27.73
CA LYS A 235 12.17 39.03 26.36
C LYS A 235 13.36 39.52 25.53
N THR A 236 14.23 38.60 25.12
CA THR A 236 15.42 38.93 24.31
C THR A 236 15.03 39.36 22.90
N VAL A 237 15.22 40.65 22.60
CA VAL A 237 14.98 41.22 21.26
C VAL A 237 16.21 41.00 20.39
N GLY A 238 16.11 40.07 19.43
CA GLY A 238 17.08 39.92 18.34
C GLY A 238 16.86 40.94 17.21
N PRO A 239 17.87 41.21 16.36
CA PRO A 239 17.86 42.35 15.45
C PRO A 239 16.79 42.26 14.35
N GLN A 240 16.14 43.39 14.07
CA GLN A 240 15.16 43.51 12.99
C GLN A 240 15.86 43.40 11.62
N LYS A 241 15.41 42.47 10.79
CA LYS A 241 15.82 42.42 9.37
C LYS A 241 15.14 43.58 8.62
N PRO A 242 15.86 44.33 7.76
CA PRO A 242 15.24 45.41 6.99
C PRO A 242 14.17 44.87 6.03
N PRO A 243 13.12 45.64 5.73
CA PRO A 243 12.02 45.19 4.89
C PRO A 243 12.47 44.98 3.45
N VAL A 244 12.39 43.74 2.96
CA VAL A 244 12.65 43.42 1.56
C VAL A 244 11.52 44.01 0.71
N VAL A 245 11.81 45.09 0.00
CA VAL A 245 10.86 45.78 -0.89
C VAL A 245 10.35 44.80 -1.94
N ARG A 246 9.02 44.62 -2.01
CA ARG A 246 8.37 43.84 -3.06
C ARG A 246 8.67 44.44 -4.44
N PRO A 247 9.24 43.69 -5.40
CA PRO A 247 9.23 44.10 -6.79
C PRO A 247 7.77 44.18 -7.29
N LEU A 248 7.41 45.30 -7.90
CA LEU A 248 6.07 45.52 -8.46
C LEU A 248 5.75 44.47 -9.54
N SER A 249 4.48 44.06 -9.58
CA SER A 249 3.99 43.05 -10.52
C SER A 249 4.15 43.51 -11.97
N ARG A 250 5.06 42.87 -12.73
CA ARG A 250 5.09 43.05 -14.19
C ARG A 250 3.75 42.57 -14.78
N PRO A 251 3.03 43.40 -15.57
CA PRO A 251 1.81 42.96 -16.24
C PRO A 251 2.14 41.85 -17.24
N ARG A 252 1.31 40.80 -17.30
CA ARG A 252 1.45 39.76 -18.32
C ARG A 252 1.00 40.32 -19.67
N PRO A 253 1.75 40.10 -20.77
CA PRO A 253 1.24 40.39 -22.10
C PRO A 253 0.00 39.54 -22.37
N ARG A 254 -1.06 40.15 -22.89
CA ARG A 254 -2.23 39.43 -23.39
C ARG A 254 -1.83 38.72 -24.68
N LEU A 255 -1.64 37.40 -24.62
CA LEU A 255 -1.52 36.58 -25.82
C LEU A 255 -2.87 36.60 -26.54
N SER A 256 -2.89 37.12 -27.77
CA SER A 256 -4.06 37.15 -28.63
C SER A 256 -4.42 35.73 -29.10
N CYS A 257 -5.70 35.37 -28.99
CA CYS A 257 -6.22 34.12 -29.53
C CYS A 257 -6.34 34.21 -31.06
N GLY A 258 -5.26 33.87 -31.78
CA GLY A 258 -5.33 33.66 -33.22
C GLY A 258 -6.23 32.46 -33.58
N PRO A 259 -6.92 32.48 -34.72
CA PRO A 259 -7.84 31.42 -35.12
C PRO A 259 -7.09 30.09 -35.37
N GLN A 260 -7.62 29.01 -34.81
CA GLN A 260 -7.06 27.66 -35.02
C GLN A 260 -7.38 27.17 -36.43
N LYS A 261 -6.36 26.79 -37.21
CA LYS A 261 -6.58 26.07 -38.47
C LYS A 261 -7.04 24.64 -38.16
N PRO A 262 -8.03 24.08 -38.88
CA PRO A 262 -8.47 22.70 -38.69
C PRO A 262 -7.36 21.70 -39.07
N PRO A 263 -7.32 20.51 -38.44
CA PRO A 263 -6.29 19.52 -38.72
C PRO A 263 -6.47 18.89 -40.12
N VAL A 264 -5.37 18.78 -40.86
CA VAL A 264 -5.35 18.13 -42.18
C VAL A 264 -5.50 16.61 -42.00
N VAL A 265 -6.63 16.07 -42.46
CA VAL A 265 -6.86 14.62 -42.52
C VAL A 265 -5.95 14.02 -43.59
N ARG A 266 -5.00 13.17 -43.17
CA ARG A 266 -4.21 12.35 -44.11
C ARG A 266 -4.95 11.06 -44.45
N PRO A 267 -5.04 10.66 -45.73
CA PRO A 267 -5.66 9.40 -46.12
C PRO A 267 -4.84 8.19 -45.63
N LEU A 268 -5.52 7.09 -45.33
CA LEU A 268 -4.90 5.81 -44.99
C LEU A 268 -4.35 5.17 -46.28
N TYR A 269 -3.05 4.86 -46.29
CA TYR A 269 -2.41 4.22 -47.44
C TYR A 269 -2.85 2.76 -47.61
N ALA A 270 -3.11 2.38 -48.87
CA ALA A 270 -3.52 1.02 -49.22
C ALA A 270 -2.43 -0.02 -48.92
N ARG A 271 -2.84 -1.21 -48.47
CA ARG A 271 -1.95 -2.37 -48.31
C ARG A 271 -1.56 -2.90 -49.69
N ARG A 272 -0.26 -3.04 -49.95
CA ARG A 272 0.23 -3.89 -51.06
C ARG A 272 0.21 -5.37 -50.65
N PRO A 273 -0.21 -6.30 -51.51
CA PRO A 273 -0.03 -7.73 -51.27
C PRO A 273 1.45 -8.13 -51.42
N VAL A 274 1.89 -9.10 -50.61
CA VAL A 274 3.21 -9.72 -50.73
C VAL A 274 3.12 -10.84 -51.79
N ARG A 275 4.08 -10.88 -52.72
CA ARG A 275 4.25 -12.05 -53.59
C ARG A 275 5.05 -13.12 -52.84
N LEU A 276 4.54 -14.34 -52.82
CA LEU A 276 5.32 -15.53 -52.46
C LEU A 276 6.19 -15.91 -53.67
N SER A 277 7.49 -16.06 -53.45
CA SER A 277 8.40 -16.68 -54.42
C SER A 277 8.57 -18.14 -54.05
N THR A 278 8.25 -19.05 -54.98
CA THR A 278 8.62 -20.46 -54.88
C THR A 278 10.13 -20.62 -54.98
N ILE A 279 10.68 -21.49 -54.14
CA ILE A 279 12.05 -22.02 -54.28
C ILE A 279 11.93 -23.41 -54.90
N SER A 280 12.84 -23.71 -55.83
CA SER A 280 13.05 -25.03 -56.45
C SER A 280 14.34 -25.65 -55.93
#